data_AF-A0A1A2MQ82-F1
#
_entry.id   AF-A0A1A2MQ82-F1
#
_cell.length_a   1.000
_cell.length_b   1.000
_cell.length_c   1.000
_cell.angle_alpha   90.00
_cell.angle_beta   90.00
_cell.angle_gamma   90.00
#
_symmetry.space_group_name_H-M   'P 1'
#
loop_
_entity.id
_entity.type
_entity.pdbx_description
1 polymer ?
#
loop_
_entity_poly.entity_id
_entity_poly.type
_entity_poly.pdbx_seq_one_letter_code
_entity_poly.pdbx_strand_id
1 'polypeptide(L)'
;MGVLRFIWQRVLAFDRLGVRIPQLIQIWLTEFFFVMPLTFFVGKVIDIHGALGVPGTGERLDGTFWGALVVSLVFGAFFVRSLVRPRMVQGSWTPTVHADVGPVTVYGGNPAWRVTYPYLTSHPSYALLLLITAPIPAVMWAATANQGDSTFYWRACGMAGLTIIAVMALARVLAWYVFRFGHRQLDTQVRGLSISPRRLGWEIAWKPVLVLVLLMYAIVCVPLGGLWLKEQRTIAALPVVTVADAQHPGEYRRVKGAVASTPVYWAPQGRGRGGNNFAGAGVQVALTTGGEALLLADSMAVPDFKGMMSRVHNGELTATGKVIDAVTTDQRKYYGFDEDAFSAPPATGRVLLLLSQP
;
A
#
# COMPACT_ATOMS: atom_id res chain seq x y z
N MET A 1 -31.12 -15.04 -9.09
CA MET A 1 -30.10 -16.09 -8.87
C MET A 1 -29.50 -16.70 -10.16
N GLY A 2 -30.24 -16.88 -11.26
CA GLY A 2 -29.72 -17.51 -12.49
C GLY A 2 -28.55 -16.78 -13.18
N VAL A 3 -28.55 -15.45 -13.22
CA VAL A 3 -27.47 -14.64 -13.81
C VAL A 3 -26.19 -14.72 -12.97
N LEU A 4 -26.31 -14.65 -11.64
CA LEU A 4 -25.21 -14.88 -10.70
C LEU A 4 -24.64 -16.30 -10.89
N ARG A 5 -25.50 -17.33 -10.92
CA ARG A 5 -25.08 -18.73 -11.14
C ARG A 5 -24.41 -18.92 -12.51
N PHE A 6 -24.89 -18.24 -13.56
CA PHE A 6 -24.30 -18.25 -14.89
C PHE A 6 -22.93 -17.57 -14.94
N ILE A 7 -22.78 -16.40 -14.31
CA ILE A 7 -21.50 -15.72 -14.17
C ILE A 7 -20.53 -16.59 -13.34
N TRP A 8 -21.02 -17.21 -12.27
CA TRP A 8 -20.23 -18.04 -11.36
C TRP A 8 -19.76 -19.36 -12.01
N GLN A 9 -20.64 -20.04 -12.75
CA GLN A 9 -20.35 -21.35 -13.37
C GLN A 9 -19.70 -21.26 -14.75
N ARG A 10 -20.05 -20.27 -15.58
CA ARG A 10 -19.55 -20.18 -16.98
C ARG A 10 -18.51 -19.10 -17.22
N VAL A 11 -18.65 -17.91 -16.62
CA VAL A 11 -17.73 -16.79 -16.86
C VAL A 11 -16.51 -16.88 -15.94
N LEU A 12 -16.72 -17.19 -14.66
CA LEU A 12 -15.66 -17.33 -13.66
C LEU A 12 -15.19 -18.76 -13.43
N ALA A 13 -15.88 -19.77 -13.97
CA ALA A 13 -15.56 -21.21 -13.86
C ALA A 13 -14.93 -21.59 -12.50
N PHE A 14 -15.52 -21.11 -11.40
CA PHE A 14 -14.92 -21.20 -10.06
C PHE A 14 -14.71 -22.66 -9.64
N ASP A 15 -15.52 -23.60 -10.14
CA ASP A 15 -15.32 -25.03 -9.88
C ASP A 15 -14.04 -25.62 -10.49
N ARG A 16 -13.53 -25.03 -11.60
CA ARG A 16 -12.27 -25.47 -12.22
C ARG A 16 -11.07 -24.64 -11.77
N LEU A 17 -11.30 -23.36 -11.49
CA LEU A 17 -10.28 -22.39 -11.10
C LEU A 17 -10.02 -22.40 -9.58
N GLY A 18 -11.09 -22.49 -8.78
CA GLY A 18 -11.06 -22.54 -7.33
C GLY A 18 -10.30 -23.73 -6.76
N VAL A 19 -10.32 -24.85 -7.47
CA VAL A 19 -9.55 -26.07 -7.12
C VAL A 19 -8.05 -25.79 -6.97
N ARG A 20 -7.50 -24.83 -7.73
CA ARG A 20 -6.07 -24.49 -7.73
C ARG A 20 -5.69 -23.32 -6.83
N ILE A 21 -6.67 -22.55 -6.36
CA ILE A 21 -6.44 -21.41 -5.45
C ILE A 21 -5.66 -21.83 -4.20
N PRO A 22 -5.98 -22.94 -3.50
CA PRO A 22 -5.24 -23.35 -2.30
C PRO A 22 -3.74 -23.51 -2.55
N GLN A 23 -3.35 -24.09 -3.68
CA GLN A 23 -1.96 -24.27 -4.05
C GLN A 23 -1.26 -22.95 -4.41
N LEU A 24 -1.93 -22.07 -5.15
CA LEU A 24 -1.40 -20.72 -5.42
C LEU A 24 -1.22 -19.91 -4.13
N ILE A 25 -2.14 -20.05 -3.19
CA ILE A 25 -2.04 -19.43 -1.86
C ILE A 25 -0.87 -20.02 -1.07
N GLN A 26 -0.64 -21.33 -1.10
CA GLN A 26 0.53 -21.94 -0.44
C GLN A 26 1.87 -21.43 -1.02
N ILE A 27 1.95 -21.32 -2.35
CA ILE A 27 3.11 -20.74 -3.03
C ILE A 27 3.29 -19.28 -2.61
N TRP A 28 2.21 -18.49 -2.67
CA TRP A 28 2.23 -17.09 -2.24
C TRP A 28 2.63 -16.94 -0.77
N LEU A 29 2.12 -17.76 0.15
CA LEU A 29 2.49 -17.74 1.56
C LEU A 29 3.98 -18.03 1.77
N THR A 30 4.52 -19.02 1.05
CA THR A 30 5.96 -19.32 1.09
C THR A 30 6.78 -18.12 0.66
N GLU A 31 6.37 -17.45 -0.43
CA GLU A 31 7.03 -16.23 -0.92
C GLU A 31 6.84 -15.06 0.04
N PHE A 32 5.66 -14.92 0.65
CA PHE A 32 5.35 -13.89 1.62
C PHE A 32 6.24 -13.99 2.87
N PHE A 33 6.39 -15.20 3.42
CA PHE A 33 7.29 -15.46 4.55
C PHE A 33 8.78 -15.38 4.19
N PHE A 34 9.13 -15.42 2.91
CA PHE A 34 10.47 -15.08 2.48
C PHE A 34 10.65 -13.55 2.40
N VAL A 35 9.77 -12.87 1.66
CA VAL A 35 9.86 -11.43 1.32
C VAL A 35 9.69 -10.54 2.54
N MET A 36 8.60 -10.69 3.29
CA MET A 36 8.24 -9.72 4.34
C MET A 36 9.26 -9.71 5.48
N PRO A 37 9.69 -10.87 6.03
CA PRO A 37 10.71 -10.86 7.07
C PRO A 37 12.07 -10.33 6.58
N LEU A 38 12.45 -10.63 5.33
CA LEU A 38 13.68 -10.07 4.74
C LEU A 38 13.59 -8.55 4.61
N THR A 39 12.43 -8.06 4.18
CA THR A 39 12.14 -6.64 3.99
C THR A 39 12.33 -5.88 5.29
N PHE A 40 11.74 -6.36 6.39
CA PHE A 40 11.88 -5.74 7.70
C PHE A 40 13.29 -5.85 8.26
N PHE A 41 13.98 -6.97 8.04
CA PHE A 41 15.38 -7.11 8.46
C PHE A 41 16.29 -6.11 7.73
N VAL A 42 16.25 -6.09 6.39
CA VAL A 42 17.05 -5.17 5.57
C VAL A 42 16.68 -3.73 5.86
N GLY A 43 15.37 -3.44 5.98
CA GLY A 43 14.87 -2.13 6.38
C GLY A 43 15.45 -1.68 7.71
N LYS A 44 15.49 -2.55 8.73
CA LYS A 44 16.09 -2.23 10.04
C LYS A 44 17.60 -2.05 9.97
N VAL A 45 18.30 -2.82 9.15
CA VAL A 45 19.75 -2.61 8.93
C VAL A 45 20.01 -1.24 8.33
N ILE A 46 19.27 -0.85 7.29
CA ILE A 46 19.36 0.49 6.69
C ILE A 46 19.01 1.57 7.73
N ASP A 47 17.98 1.32 8.53
CA ASP A 47 17.50 2.22 9.58
C ASP A 47 18.55 2.55 10.65
N ILE A 48 19.31 1.53 11.06
CA ILE A 48 20.37 1.63 12.07
C ILE A 48 21.55 2.46 11.55
N HIS A 49 21.93 2.26 10.28
CA HIS A 49 23.10 2.93 9.68
C HIS A 49 22.74 4.32 9.11
N GLY A 50 21.47 4.54 8.77
CA GLY A 50 21.01 5.72 8.04
C GLY A 50 21.24 5.59 6.54
N ALA A 51 20.41 6.27 5.76
CA ALA A 51 20.59 6.44 4.33
C ALA A 51 19.81 7.66 3.82
N LEU A 52 20.08 8.09 2.59
CA LEU A 52 19.34 9.18 1.92
C LEU A 52 19.32 10.50 2.73
N GLY A 53 20.43 10.80 3.42
CA GLY A 53 20.54 12.00 4.25
C GLY A 53 19.88 11.91 5.63
N VAL A 54 19.22 10.78 5.95
CA VAL A 54 18.64 10.53 7.29
C VAL A 54 19.69 9.85 8.17
N PRO A 55 20.02 10.41 9.36
CA PRO A 55 20.96 9.79 10.28
C PRO A 55 20.40 8.47 10.83
N GLY A 56 21.27 7.48 10.97
CA GLY A 56 20.93 6.18 11.53
C GLY A 56 20.57 6.24 13.01
N THR A 57 19.78 5.28 13.50
CA THR A 57 19.47 5.21 14.94
C THR A 57 20.67 4.80 15.79
N GLY A 58 21.66 4.10 15.22
CA GLY A 58 22.77 3.52 15.97
C GLY A 58 22.38 2.39 16.92
N GLU A 59 21.12 1.95 16.89
CA GLU A 59 20.62 0.87 17.73
C GLU A 59 21.24 -0.48 17.32
N ARG A 60 21.24 -1.43 18.26
CA ARG A 60 21.60 -2.81 17.94
C ARG A 60 20.40 -3.54 17.34
N LEU A 61 20.67 -4.51 16.46
CA LEU A 61 19.64 -5.41 15.95
C LEU A 61 19.11 -6.29 17.09
N ASP A 62 17.83 -6.10 17.41
CA ASP A 62 17.11 -6.94 18.37
C ASP A 62 16.92 -8.39 17.85
N GLY A 63 16.74 -9.33 18.77
CA GLY A 63 16.48 -10.74 18.50
C GLY A 63 15.28 -10.97 17.58
N THR A 64 14.27 -10.07 17.61
CA THR A 64 13.12 -10.12 16.71
C THR A 64 13.53 -10.05 15.24
N PHE A 65 14.47 -9.16 14.89
CA PHE A 65 14.95 -8.99 13.51
C PHE A 65 15.82 -10.17 13.08
N TRP A 66 16.64 -10.71 13.99
CA TRP A 66 17.38 -11.95 13.72
C TRP A 66 16.43 -13.13 13.49
N GLY A 67 15.37 -13.26 14.28
CA GLY A 67 14.31 -14.25 14.06
C GLY A 67 13.63 -14.08 12.70
N ALA A 68 13.32 -12.84 12.31
CA ALA A 68 12.78 -12.54 10.98
C ALA A 68 13.73 -12.97 9.85
N LEU A 69 15.04 -12.74 9.99
CA LEU A 69 16.02 -13.23 9.03
C LEU A 69 16.04 -14.76 8.95
N VAL A 70 16.01 -15.47 10.09
CA VAL A 70 15.98 -16.95 10.09
C VAL A 70 14.75 -17.48 9.36
N VAL A 71 13.56 -16.93 9.65
CA VAL A 71 12.33 -17.28 8.92
C VAL A 71 12.50 -17.05 7.43
N SER A 72 13.00 -15.87 7.04
CA SER A 72 13.25 -15.55 5.65
C SER A 72 14.20 -16.55 4.98
N LEU A 73 15.31 -16.92 5.63
CA LEU A 73 16.27 -17.87 5.07
C LEU A 73 15.67 -19.26 4.86
N VAL A 74 14.83 -19.73 5.78
CA VAL A 74 14.15 -21.03 5.66
C VAL A 74 13.19 -21.03 4.45
N PHE A 75 12.32 -20.02 4.34
CA PHE A 75 11.38 -19.91 3.22
C PHE A 75 12.07 -19.56 1.89
N GLY A 76 13.13 -18.76 1.95
CA GLY A 76 14.01 -18.45 0.82
C GLY A 76 14.71 -19.70 0.27
N ALA A 77 15.16 -20.61 1.14
CA ALA A 77 15.71 -21.90 0.71
C ALA A 77 14.67 -22.74 -0.04
N PHE A 78 13.41 -22.76 0.39
CA PHE A 78 12.33 -23.43 -0.35
C PHE A 78 12.04 -22.77 -1.69
N PHE A 79 12.05 -21.43 -1.76
CA PHE A 79 11.90 -20.68 -3.00
C PHE A 79 13.04 -20.97 -3.98
N VAL A 80 14.30 -20.85 -3.56
CA VAL A 80 15.46 -21.12 -4.43
C VAL A 80 15.47 -22.58 -4.88
N ARG A 81 15.16 -23.52 -3.98
CA ARG A 81 15.05 -24.93 -4.32
C ARG A 81 13.97 -25.18 -5.38
N SER A 82 12.82 -24.52 -5.29
CA SER A 82 11.74 -24.68 -6.26
C SER A 82 12.13 -24.12 -7.63
N LEU A 83 12.93 -23.05 -7.70
CA LEU A 83 13.48 -22.51 -8.94
C LEU A 83 14.49 -23.46 -9.61
N VAL A 84 15.45 -23.97 -8.84
CA VAL A 84 16.56 -24.78 -9.39
C VAL A 84 16.15 -26.23 -9.67
N ARG A 85 15.31 -26.80 -8.80
CA ARG A 85 14.82 -28.18 -8.91
C ARG A 85 13.30 -28.19 -8.95
N PRO A 86 12.71 -27.68 -10.04
CA PRO A 86 11.27 -27.70 -10.18
C PRO A 86 10.78 -29.14 -10.18
N ARG A 87 9.62 -29.31 -9.56
CA ARG A 87 8.89 -30.57 -9.48
C ARG A 87 7.50 -30.37 -10.04
N MET A 88 7.05 -31.39 -10.74
CA MET A 88 5.65 -31.60 -11.05
C MET A 88 5.00 -32.29 -9.85
N VAL A 89 4.00 -31.65 -9.26
CA VAL A 89 3.28 -32.19 -8.11
C VAL A 89 1.81 -32.34 -8.49
N GLN A 90 1.19 -33.44 -8.08
CA GLN A 90 -0.26 -33.58 -8.14
C GLN A 90 -0.84 -33.07 -6.82
N GLY A 91 -1.60 -31.99 -6.90
CA GLY A 91 -2.43 -31.52 -5.79
C GLY A 91 -3.77 -32.23 -5.82
N SER A 92 -4.34 -32.48 -4.64
CA SER A 92 -5.73 -32.90 -4.50
C SER A 92 -6.44 -32.00 -3.51
N TRP A 93 -7.61 -31.50 -3.87
CA TRP A 93 -8.46 -30.74 -2.96
C TRP A 93 -9.79 -31.47 -2.77
N THR A 94 -10.28 -31.51 -1.54
CA THR A 94 -11.56 -32.13 -1.20
C THR A 94 -12.43 -31.05 -0.54
N PRO A 95 -13.59 -30.70 -1.12
CA PRO A 95 -14.48 -29.69 -0.54
C PRO A 95 -15.00 -30.14 0.82
N THR A 96 -15.01 -29.22 1.78
CA THR A 96 -15.70 -29.41 3.05
C THR A 96 -17.19 -29.14 2.84
N VAL A 97 -18.02 -30.12 3.14
CA VAL A 97 -19.48 -30.01 3.16
C VAL A 97 -19.97 -30.05 4.61
N HIS A 98 -21.12 -29.46 4.87
CA HIS A 98 -21.80 -29.57 6.16
C HIS A 98 -23.07 -30.39 5.98
N ALA A 99 -23.44 -31.12 7.02
CA ALA A 99 -24.71 -31.81 7.13
C ALA A 99 -25.26 -31.64 8.55
N ASP A 100 -26.53 -31.31 8.65
CA ASP A 100 -27.21 -31.23 9.93
C ASP A 100 -27.70 -32.63 10.33
N VAL A 101 -27.22 -33.11 11.47
CA VAL A 101 -27.60 -34.40 12.06
C VAL A 101 -28.27 -34.12 13.40
N GLY A 102 -29.59 -33.98 13.38
CA GLY A 102 -30.35 -33.54 14.55
C GLY A 102 -30.00 -32.10 14.95
N PRO A 103 -29.62 -31.82 16.21
CA PRO A 103 -29.26 -30.47 16.65
C PRO A 103 -27.79 -30.08 16.34
N VAL A 104 -27.02 -30.93 15.65
CA VAL A 104 -25.57 -30.71 15.43
C VAL A 104 -25.26 -30.62 13.93
N THR A 105 -24.60 -29.54 13.52
CA THR A 105 -24.01 -29.40 12.18
C THR A 105 -22.63 -30.04 12.15
N VAL A 106 -22.47 -31.08 11.34
CA VAL A 106 -21.21 -31.80 11.18
C VAL A 106 -20.53 -31.34 9.88
N TYR A 107 -19.27 -30.95 9.96
CA TYR A 107 -18.44 -30.61 8.80
C TYR A 107 -17.54 -31.79 8.44
N GLY A 108 -17.52 -32.17 7.16
CA GLY A 108 -16.68 -33.26 6.66
C GLY A 108 -16.23 -33.02 5.22
N GLY A 109 -15.05 -33.50 4.86
CA GLY A 109 -14.61 -33.49 3.46
C GLY A 109 -15.38 -34.55 2.67
N ASN A 110 -15.95 -34.20 1.51
CA ASN A 110 -16.62 -35.17 0.63
C ASN A 110 -15.63 -35.78 -0.38
N PRO A 111 -15.11 -37.01 -0.17
CA PRO A 111 -14.08 -37.59 -1.03
C PRO A 111 -14.56 -37.84 -2.47
N ALA A 112 -15.86 -38.01 -2.68
CA ALA A 112 -16.46 -38.18 -4.01
C ALA A 112 -16.28 -36.93 -4.88
N TRP A 113 -16.07 -35.77 -4.27
CA TRP A 113 -15.84 -34.49 -4.95
C TRP A 113 -14.36 -34.08 -4.91
N ARG A 114 -13.45 -35.00 -4.61
CA ARG A 114 -12.01 -34.74 -4.63
C ARG A 114 -11.56 -34.42 -6.06
N VAL A 115 -10.95 -33.25 -6.24
CA VAL A 115 -10.38 -32.84 -7.52
C VAL A 115 -8.87 -32.95 -7.45
N THR A 116 -8.28 -33.70 -8.39
CA THR A 116 -6.83 -33.82 -8.58
C THR A 116 -6.36 -32.96 -9.74
N TYR A 117 -5.21 -32.31 -9.59
CA TYR A 117 -4.66 -31.46 -10.64
C TYR A 117 -3.13 -31.43 -10.60
N PRO A 118 -2.46 -31.53 -11.75
CA PRO A 118 -1.02 -31.31 -11.84
C PRO A 118 -0.73 -29.80 -11.80
N TYR A 119 0.30 -29.41 -11.07
CA TYR A 119 0.83 -28.04 -11.09
C TYR A 119 2.36 -28.04 -11.03
N LEU A 120 2.96 -27.11 -11.76
CA LEU A 120 4.41 -26.93 -11.74
C LEU A 120 4.78 -26.04 -10.57
N THR A 121 5.91 -26.27 -9.92
CA THR A 121 6.32 -25.49 -8.74
C THR A 121 7.04 -24.17 -9.09
N SER A 122 7.53 -24.00 -10.32
CA SER A 122 8.35 -22.86 -10.73
C SER A 122 7.84 -22.09 -11.95
N HIS A 123 6.58 -22.29 -12.35
CA HIS A 123 6.06 -21.69 -13.59
C HIS A 123 6.21 -20.14 -13.56
N PRO A 124 6.60 -19.49 -14.68
CA PRO A 124 6.94 -18.06 -14.70
C PRO A 124 5.73 -17.17 -14.35
N SER A 125 4.50 -17.62 -14.62
CA SER A 125 3.29 -16.89 -14.23
C SER A 125 3.20 -16.62 -12.74
N TYR A 126 3.82 -17.45 -11.88
CA TYR A 126 3.82 -17.23 -10.44
C TYR A 126 4.60 -15.99 -10.00
N ALA A 127 5.41 -15.40 -10.88
CA ALA A 127 5.95 -14.05 -10.62
C ALA A 127 4.83 -13.03 -10.38
N LEU A 128 3.64 -13.23 -10.96
CA LEU A 128 2.48 -12.38 -10.70
C LEU A 128 1.89 -12.57 -9.31
N LEU A 129 2.15 -13.68 -8.61
CA LEU A 129 1.72 -13.82 -7.21
C LEU A 129 2.41 -12.80 -6.30
N LEU A 130 3.61 -12.34 -6.68
CA LEU A 130 4.30 -11.26 -5.97
C LEU A 130 3.53 -9.93 -6.03
N LEU A 131 2.65 -9.74 -7.03
CA LEU A 131 1.76 -8.57 -7.08
C LEU A 131 0.73 -8.58 -5.95
N ILE A 132 0.45 -9.71 -5.31
CA ILE A 132 -0.42 -9.77 -4.13
C ILE A 132 0.31 -9.17 -2.92
N THR A 133 1.63 -9.37 -2.81
CA THR A 133 2.45 -8.84 -1.72
C THR A 133 2.91 -7.40 -1.97
N ALA A 134 3.18 -7.03 -3.23
CA ALA A 134 3.74 -5.73 -3.62
C ALA A 134 3.03 -4.48 -3.06
N PRO A 135 1.69 -4.45 -2.90
CA PRO A 135 1.01 -3.31 -2.30
C PRO A 135 1.50 -2.94 -0.90
N ILE A 136 1.95 -3.91 -0.10
CA ILE A 136 2.41 -3.67 1.28
C ILE A 136 3.64 -2.74 1.29
N PRO A 137 4.79 -3.11 0.69
CA PRO A 137 5.95 -2.23 0.64
C PRO A 137 5.71 -0.99 -0.23
N ALA A 138 4.85 -1.06 -1.26
CA ALA A 138 4.49 0.11 -2.05
C ALA A 138 3.82 1.20 -1.21
N VAL A 139 2.85 0.83 -0.36
CA VAL A 139 2.18 1.77 0.54
C VAL A 139 3.13 2.26 1.62
N MET A 140 3.98 1.40 2.19
CA MET A 140 4.99 1.82 3.18
C MET A 140 5.91 2.90 2.62
N TRP A 141 6.34 2.78 1.36
CA TRP A 141 7.15 3.79 0.68
C TRP A 141 6.34 5.04 0.33
N ALA A 142 5.19 4.87 -0.35
CA ALA A 142 4.39 5.99 -0.85
C ALA A 142 3.82 6.87 0.28
N ALA A 143 3.32 6.25 1.35
CA ALA A 143 2.74 6.97 2.50
C ALA A 143 3.79 7.69 3.34
N THR A 144 5.08 7.38 3.16
CA THR A 144 6.18 7.98 3.93
C THR A 144 7.15 8.81 3.10
N ALA A 145 6.86 9.00 1.81
CA ALA A 145 7.73 9.72 0.88
C ALA A 145 7.93 11.19 1.30
N ASN A 146 6.86 11.83 1.76
CA ASN A 146 6.87 13.23 2.23
C ASN A 146 6.87 13.36 3.75
N GLN A 147 6.92 12.23 4.46
CA GLN A 147 6.98 12.24 5.92
C GLN A 147 8.42 12.50 6.37
N GLY A 148 8.59 13.14 7.51
CA GLY A 148 9.92 13.34 8.07
C GLY A 148 10.54 12.04 8.60
N ASP A 149 11.69 12.19 9.27
CA ASP A 149 12.66 11.11 9.45
C ASP A 149 12.22 10.04 10.45
N SER A 150 11.19 10.27 11.29
CA SER A 150 10.66 9.21 12.18
C SER A 150 10.08 8.04 11.39
N THR A 151 9.55 8.32 10.20
CA THR A 151 8.97 7.30 9.32
C THR A 151 9.98 6.64 8.41
N PHE A 152 11.27 7.02 8.52
CA PHE A 152 12.33 6.54 7.65
C PHE A 152 12.44 5.01 7.60
N TYR A 153 12.27 4.35 8.75
CA TYR A 153 12.23 2.88 8.82
C TYR A 153 11.21 2.27 7.85
N TRP A 154 10.00 2.81 7.81
CA TRP A 154 8.93 2.33 6.93
C TRP A 154 9.25 2.60 5.46
N ARG A 155 9.85 3.75 5.15
CA ARG A 155 10.33 4.10 3.82
C ARG A 155 11.43 3.14 3.34
N ALA A 156 12.40 2.86 4.21
CA ALA A 156 13.48 1.92 3.95
C ALA A 156 12.95 0.50 3.72
N CYS A 157 12.02 0.04 4.57
CA CYS A 157 11.32 -1.22 4.34
C CYS A 157 10.56 -1.23 3.02
N GLY A 158 9.84 -0.16 2.67
CA GLY A 158 9.12 -0.06 1.40
C GLY A 158 10.05 -0.20 0.18
N MET A 159 11.17 0.52 0.17
CA MET A 159 12.19 0.40 -0.89
C MET A 159 12.83 -1.00 -0.94
N ALA A 160 13.21 -1.54 0.22
CA ALA A 160 13.81 -2.87 0.31
C ALA A 160 12.84 -3.95 -0.20
N GLY A 161 11.58 -3.91 0.23
CA GLY A 161 10.57 -4.89 -0.15
C GLY A 161 10.24 -4.86 -1.63
N LEU A 162 10.10 -3.67 -2.22
CA LEU A 162 9.93 -3.53 -3.68
C LEU A 162 11.14 -4.08 -4.45
N THR A 163 12.35 -3.82 -3.96
CA THR A 163 13.59 -4.33 -4.57
C THR A 163 13.67 -5.85 -4.50
N ILE A 164 13.40 -6.44 -3.34
CA ILE A 164 13.38 -7.90 -3.14
C ILE A 164 12.35 -8.55 -4.05
N ILE A 165 11.13 -8.01 -4.12
CA ILE A 165 10.07 -8.50 -5.01
C ILE A 165 10.51 -8.44 -6.47
N ALA A 166 11.10 -7.33 -6.92
CA ALA A 166 11.59 -7.18 -8.29
C ALA A 166 12.68 -8.21 -8.62
N VAL A 167 13.64 -8.43 -7.69
CA VAL A 167 14.70 -9.43 -7.85
C VAL A 167 14.12 -10.85 -7.89
N MET A 168 13.11 -11.17 -7.08
CA MET A 168 12.47 -12.49 -7.11
C MET A 168 11.70 -12.74 -8.42
N ALA A 169 10.97 -11.72 -8.90
CA ALA A 169 10.30 -11.79 -10.19
C ALA A 169 11.31 -12.02 -11.32
N LEU A 170 12.41 -11.27 -11.31
CA LEU A 170 13.51 -11.44 -12.27
C LEU A 170 14.14 -12.84 -12.17
N ALA A 171 14.43 -13.32 -10.95
CA ALA A 171 15.00 -14.65 -10.73
C ALA A 171 14.11 -15.77 -11.30
N ARG A 172 12.77 -15.65 -11.17
CA ARG A 172 11.80 -16.57 -11.79
C ARG A 172 11.89 -16.55 -13.31
N VAL A 173 11.89 -15.35 -13.91
CA VAL A 173 11.95 -15.18 -15.37
C VAL A 173 13.27 -15.74 -15.91
N LEU A 174 14.40 -15.44 -15.26
CA LEU A 174 15.72 -15.94 -15.65
C LEU A 174 15.81 -17.47 -15.50
N ALA A 175 15.34 -18.03 -14.37
CA ALA A 175 15.31 -19.48 -14.15
C ALA A 175 14.56 -20.23 -15.26
N TRP A 176 13.45 -19.65 -15.73
CA TRP A 176 12.61 -20.26 -16.75
C TRP A 176 13.13 -20.07 -18.17
N TYR A 177 13.39 -18.83 -18.58
CA TYR A 177 13.67 -18.50 -19.98
C TYR A 177 15.16 -18.60 -20.35
N VAL A 178 16.05 -18.28 -19.41
CA VAL A 178 17.50 -18.28 -19.64
C VAL A 178 18.10 -19.63 -19.25
N PHE A 179 17.92 -20.03 -17.99
CA PHE A 179 18.51 -21.29 -17.49
C PHE A 179 17.69 -22.54 -17.86
N ARG A 180 16.44 -22.35 -18.31
CA ARG A 180 15.53 -23.42 -18.76
C ARG A 180 15.32 -24.52 -17.71
N PHE A 181 15.35 -24.16 -16.42
CA PHE A 181 15.06 -25.09 -15.34
C PHE A 181 13.60 -25.57 -15.45
N GLY A 182 13.40 -26.89 -15.50
CA GLY A 182 12.06 -27.51 -15.54
C GLY A 182 11.47 -27.77 -16.93
N HIS A 183 12.08 -27.26 -18.00
CA HIS A 183 11.57 -27.45 -19.37
C HIS A 183 11.45 -28.93 -19.77
N ARG A 184 12.44 -29.75 -19.37
CA ARG A 184 12.46 -31.20 -19.61
C ARG A 184 11.31 -31.97 -18.94
N GLN A 185 10.75 -31.47 -17.85
CA GLN A 185 9.64 -32.12 -17.13
C GLN A 185 8.27 -31.82 -17.75
N LEU A 186 8.12 -30.66 -18.41
CA LEU A 186 6.93 -30.32 -19.19
C LEU A 186 6.87 -31.14 -20.48
N ASP A 187 8.00 -31.24 -21.18
CA ASP A 187 8.08 -31.96 -22.46
C ASP A 187 7.73 -33.45 -22.31
N THR A 188 8.04 -34.08 -21.16
CA THR A 188 7.68 -35.47 -20.89
C THR A 188 6.19 -35.71 -20.67
N GLN A 189 5.43 -34.76 -20.12
CA GLN A 189 3.98 -34.90 -19.96
C GLN A 189 3.20 -34.55 -21.24
N VAL A 190 3.70 -33.62 -22.06
CA VAL A 190 3.02 -33.26 -23.32
C VAL A 190 3.15 -34.35 -24.38
N ARG A 191 4.16 -35.22 -24.30
CA ARG A 191 4.38 -36.35 -25.23
C ARG A 191 3.20 -37.32 -25.39
N GLY A 192 2.19 -37.28 -24.52
CA GLY A 192 0.99 -38.13 -24.62
C GLY A 192 -0.35 -37.38 -24.66
N LEU A 193 -0.38 -36.05 -24.66
CA LEU A 193 -1.61 -35.26 -24.65
C LEU A 193 -1.82 -34.57 -26.00
N SER A 194 -3.04 -34.63 -26.54
CA SER A 194 -3.45 -33.94 -27.79
C SER A 194 -3.53 -32.41 -27.68
N ILE A 195 -3.03 -31.83 -26.58
CA ILE A 195 -3.11 -30.41 -26.25
C ILE A 195 -1.75 -29.77 -26.47
N SER A 196 -1.72 -28.62 -27.17
CA SER A 196 -0.48 -27.88 -27.39
C SER A 196 0.13 -27.38 -26.06
N PRO A 197 1.48 -27.38 -25.91
CA PRO A 197 2.15 -26.92 -24.69
C PRO A 197 1.74 -25.52 -24.25
N ARG A 198 1.51 -24.62 -25.22
CA ARG A 198 1.05 -23.24 -24.97
C ARG A 198 -0.34 -23.19 -24.34
N ARG A 199 -1.29 -23.96 -24.89
CA ARG A 199 -2.66 -24.01 -24.36
C ARG A 199 -2.70 -24.65 -22.98
N LEU A 200 -1.86 -25.68 -22.77
CA LEU A 200 -1.69 -26.33 -21.48
C LEU A 200 -1.15 -25.36 -20.43
N GLY A 201 -0.06 -24.64 -20.72
CA GLY A 201 0.50 -23.63 -19.80
C GLY A 201 -0.47 -22.48 -19.50
N TRP A 202 -1.25 -22.06 -20.49
CA TRP A 202 -2.30 -21.05 -20.31
C TRP A 202 -3.38 -21.50 -19.32
N GLU A 203 -4.01 -22.65 -19.57
CA GLU A 203 -5.10 -23.16 -18.73
C GLU A 203 -4.60 -23.69 -17.38
N ILE A 204 -3.37 -24.20 -17.29
CA ILE A 204 -2.81 -24.74 -16.05
C ILE A 204 -2.30 -23.65 -15.12
N ALA A 205 -1.55 -22.68 -15.64
CA ALA A 205 -0.74 -21.80 -14.81
C ALA A 205 -1.04 -20.30 -14.98
N TRP A 206 -1.30 -19.80 -16.19
CA TRP A 206 -1.56 -18.36 -16.37
C TRP A 206 -2.96 -17.95 -15.92
N LYS A 207 -4.00 -18.62 -16.43
CA LYS A 207 -5.39 -18.26 -16.18
C LYS A 207 -5.76 -18.29 -14.69
N PRO A 208 -5.42 -19.33 -13.90
CA PRO A 208 -5.70 -19.31 -12.46
C PRO A 208 -4.99 -18.19 -11.70
N VAL A 209 -3.74 -17.89 -12.06
CA VAL A 209 -2.97 -16.81 -11.41
C VAL A 209 -3.54 -15.44 -11.72
N LEU A 210 -3.86 -15.17 -12.99
CA LEU A 210 -4.46 -13.89 -13.40
C LEU A 210 -5.81 -13.67 -12.72
N VAL A 211 -6.65 -14.72 -12.66
CA VAL A 211 -7.94 -14.64 -11.97
C VAL A 211 -7.75 -14.38 -10.48
N LEU A 212 -6.80 -15.07 -9.82
CA LEU A 212 -6.52 -14.85 -8.40
C LEU A 212 -6.05 -13.41 -8.13
N VAL A 213 -5.09 -12.90 -8.91
CA VAL A 213 -4.58 -11.53 -8.76
C VAL A 213 -5.70 -10.52 -9.00
N LEU A 214 -6.46 -10.66 -10.08
CA LEU A 214 -7.58 -9.77 -10.39
C LEU A 214 -8.62 -9.77 -9.27
N LEU A 215 -8.99 -10.95 -8.77
CA LEU A 215 -9.94 -11.08 -7.68
C LEU A 215 -9.44 -10.40 -6.41
N MET A 216 -8.16 -10.60 -6.06
CA MET A 216 -7.59 -10.01 -4.85
C MET A 216 -7.54 -8.48 -4.91
N TYR A 217 -7.15 -7.93 -6.06
CA TYR A 217 -7.20 -6.49 -6.29
C TYR A 217 -8.64 -5.97 -6.33
N ALA A 218 -9.57 -6.68 -6.97
CA ALA A 218 -10.96 -6.23 -7.02
C ALA A 218 -11.60 -6.15 -5.61
N ILE A 219 -11.36 -7.14 -4.75
CA ILE A 219 -11.90 -7.16 -3.38
C ILE A 219 -11.41 -5.97 -2.55
N VAL A 220 -10.18 -5.49 -2.77
CA VAL A 220 -9.58 -4.40 -1.99
C VAL A 220 -9.78 -3.05 -2.67
N CYS A 221 -9.44 -2.93 -3.95
CA CYS A 221 -9.46 -1.66 -4.67
C CYS A 221 -10.87 -1.14 -4.96
N VAL A 222 -11.87 -2.01 -5.15
CA VAL A 222 -13.24 -1.53 -5.42
C VAL A 222 -13.84 -0.82 -4.19
N PRO A 223 -13.81 -1.40 -2.96
CA PRO A 223 -14.25 -0.68 -1.77
C PRO A 223 -13.44 0.59 -1.49
N LEU A 224 -12.10 0.52 -1.58
CA LEU A 224 -11.24 1.69 -1.35
C LEU A 224 -11.50 2.80 -2.36
N GLY A 225 -11.67 2.46 -3.64
CA GLY A 225 -12.03 3.43 -4.68
C GLY A 225 -13.40 4.05 -4.44
N GLY A 226 -14.37 3.27 -3.96
CA GLY A 226 -15.68 3.77 -3.54
C GLY A 226 -15.60 4.75 -2.36
N LEU A 227 -14.80 4.44 -1.34
CA LEU A 227 -14.55 5.33 -0.20
C LEU A 227 -13.86 6.62 -0.63
N TRP A 228 -12.82 6.53 -1.46
CA TRP A 228 -12.11 7.69 -1.99
C TRP A 228 -13.02 8.58 -2.84
N LEU A 229 -13.84 8.01 -3.73
CA LEU A 229 -14.81 8.79 -4.51
C LEU A 229 -15.86 9.48 -3.63
N LYS A 230 -16.30 8.82 -2.56
CA LYS A 230 -17.23 9.40 -1.60
C LYS A 230 -16.60 10.61 -0.90
N GLU A 231 -15.36 10.45 -0.42
CA GLU A 231 -14.59 11.52 0.21
C GLU A 231 -14.37 12.71 -0.72
N GLN A 232 -13.95 12.47 -1.97
CA GLN A 232 -13.79 13.53 -2.97
C GLN A 232 -15.08 14.29 -3.26
N ARG A 233 -16.23 13.58 -3.32
CA ARG A 233 -17.54 14.23 -3.46
C ARG A 233 -17.92 15.05 -2.24
N THR A 234 -17.63 14.55 -1.03
CA THR A 234 -17.87 15.29 0.22
C THR A 234 -17.03 16.56 0.24
N ILE A 235 -15.74 16.48 -0.09
CA ILE A 235 -14.84 17.65 -0.18
C ILE A 235 -15.35 18.63 -1.25
N ALA A 236 -15.73 18.15 -2.43
CA ALA A 236 -16.23 19.00 -3.51
C ALA A 236 -17.57 19.69 -3.20
N ALA A 237 -18.36 19.14 -2.27
CA ALA A 237 -19.60 19.73 -1.79
C ALA A 237 -19.39 20.80 -0.70
N LEU A 238 -18.21 20.84 -0.06
CA LEU A 238 -17.92 21.87 0.94
C LEU A 238 -17.92 23.27 0.29
N PRO A 239 -18.47 24.29 0.94
CA PRO A 239 -18.40 25.65 0.43
C PRO A 239 -16.94 26.16 0.43
N VAL A 240 -16.66 27.06 -0.52
CA VAL A 240 -15.36 27.74 -0.59
C VAL A 240 -15.31 28.80 0.51
N VAL A 241 -14.19 28.89 1.20
CA VAL A 241 -14.01 29.77 2.34
C VAL A 241 -14.12 31.24 1.92
N THR A 242 -14.69 32.02 2.82
CA THR A 242 -14.80 33.48 2.79
C THR A 242 -14.38 34.04 4.14
N VAL A 243 -14.08 35.32 4.21
CA VAL A 243 -13.76 35.98 5.50
C VAL A 243 -14.94 35.91 6.48
N ALA A 244 -16.19 35.91 5.98
CA ALA A 244 -17.39 35.79 6.82
C ALA A 244 -17.45 34.45 7.59
N ASP A 245 -16.74 33.41 7.11
CA ASP A 245 -16.67 32.14 7.80
C ASP A 245 -15.95 32.22 9.15
N ALA A 246 -15.22 33.31 9.44
CA ALA A 246 -14.66 33.55 10.78
C ALA A 246 -15.72 33.55 11.90
N GLN A 247 -17.00 33.77 11.56
CA GLN A 247 -18.13 33.68 12.49
C GLN A 247 -18.66 32.24 12.68
N HIS A 248 -18.13 31.27 11.93
CA HIS A 248 -18.57 29.87 11.89
C HIS A 248 -17.43 28.90 12.26
N PRO A 249 -16.80 29.03 13.45
CA PRO A 249 -15.72 28.15 13.85
C PRO A 249 -16.22 26.71 13.98
N GLY A 250 -15.36 25.76 13.62
CA GLY A 250 -15.67 24.33 13.65
C GLY A 250 -16.10 23.76 12.31
N GLU A 251 -16.52 24.60 11.36
CA GLU A 251 -16.95 24.15 10.04
C GLU A 251 -15.77 23.88 9.10
N TYR A 252 -15.92 22.88 8.23
CA TYR A 252 -14.95 22.58 7.19
C TYR A 252 -15.25 23.39 5.93
N ARG A 253 -14.19 23.96 5.34
CA ARG A 253 -14.25 24.77 4.12
C ARG A 253 -13.17 24.36 3.14
N ARG A 254 -13.46 24.55 1.85
CA ARG A 254 -12.44 24.49 0.80
C ARG A 254 -11.73 25.82 0.69
N VAL A 255 -10.42 25.80 0.54
CA VAL A 255 -9.60 26.99 0.30
C VAL A 255 -9.16 26.98 -1.14
N LYS A 256 -9.38 28.10 -1.84
CA LYS A 256 -8.86 28.34 -3.17
C LYS A 256 -8.37 29.78 -3.26
N GLY A 257 -7.11 29.98 -3.64
CA GLY A 257 -6.54 31.31 -3.72
C GLY A 257 -5.07 31.31 -4.09
N ALA A 258 -4.54 32.52 -4.26
CA ALA A 258 -3.13 32.73 -4.57
C ALA A 258 -2.31 32.76 -3.27
N VAL A 259 -1.20 32.03 -3.23
CA VAL A 259 -0.27 32.07 -2.10
C VAL A 259 0.30 33.49 -1.97
N ALA A 260 0.02 34.14 -0.85
CA ALA A 260 0.31 35.55 -0.62
C ALA A 260 1.58 35.79 0.22
N SER A 261 2.14 34.73 0.82
CA SER A 261 3.32 34.82 1.68
C SER A 261 4.24 33.61 1.49
N THR A 262 5.50 33.77 1.91
CA THR A 262 6.38 32.62 2.11
C THR A 262 5.88 31.79 3.29
N PRO A 263 5.88 30.45 3.19
CA PRO A 263 5.63 29.57 4.32
C PRO A 263 6.46 29.91 5.56
N VAL A 264 5.80 29.96 6.71
CA VAL A 264 6.46 30.06 8.01
C VAL A 264 6.53 28.67 8.63
N TYR A 265 7.69 28.34 9.20
CA TYR A 265 7.95 27.07 9.87
C TYR A 265 8.41 27.37 11.29
N TRP A 266 7.51 27.23 12.27
CA TRP A 266 7.81 27.54 13.68
C TRP A 266 8.53 26.42 14.42
N ALA A 267 8.58 25.22 13.82
CA ALA A 267 9.37 24.12 14.34
C ALA A 267 10.54 23.71 13.40
N PRO A 268 11.57 24.56 13.19
CA PRO A 268 12.66 24.24 12.27
C PRO A 268 13.88 23.58 12.95
N GLN A 269 13.87 23.29 14.26
CA GLN A 269 15.10 23.01 15.03
C GLN A 269 15.14 21.69 15.82
N GLY A 270 14.52 20.62 15.36
CA GLY A 270 14.90 19.33 15.90
C GLY A 270 16.31 18.95 15.45
N ARG A 271 17.23 18.79 16.40
CA ARG A 271 18.54 18.18 16.13
C ARG A 271 18.38 16.66 16.11
N GLY A 272 18.85 16.01 15.05
CA GLY A 272 18.86 14.55 14.92
C GLY A 272 17.62 13.96 14.25
N ARG A 273 17.57 12.62 14.21
CA ARG A 273 16.51 11.85 13.54
C ARG A 273 15.14 12.16 14.13
N GLY A 274 14.21 12.54 13.26
CA GLY A 274 12.84 12.93 13.61
C GLY A 274 12.71 14.41 13.98
N GLY A 275 13.82 15.15 13.95
CA GLY A 275 13.84 16.58 14.20
C GLY A 275 13.11 17.45 13.17
N ASN A 276 12.72 16.85 12.06
CA ASN A 276 11.89 17.44 11.02
C ASN A 276 10.41 17.00 11.11
N ASN A 277 9.97 16.25 12.12
CA ASN A 277 8.59 15.74 12.22
C ASN A 277 7.62 16.60 13.03
N PHE A 278 8.03 17.81 13.40
CA PHE A 278 7.14 18.66 14.14
C PHE A 278 6.01 19.16 13.23
N ALA A 279 4.81 19.27 13.81
CA ALA A 279 3.76 20.13 13.27
C ALA A 279 4.00 21.57 13.72
N GLY A 280 3.48 22.55 12.99
CA GLY A 280 3.89 23.94 13.18
C GLY A 280 4.38 24.61 11.90
N ALA A 281 3.50 24.68 10.90
CA ALA A 281 3.73 25.48 9.71
C ALA A 281 2.49 26.30 9.37
N GLY A 282 2.67 27.38 8.61
CA GLY A 282 1.54 28.15 8.12
C GLY A 282 1.86 28.95 6.87
N VAL A 283 0.82 29.36 6.16
CA VAL A 283 0.93 30.20 4.95
C VAL A 283 -0.32 31.05 4.79
N GLN A 284 -0.13 32.28 4.34
CA GLN A 284 -1.23 33.15 3.92
C GLN A 284 -1.61 32.92 2.47
N VAL A 285 -2.91 32.94 2.21
CA VAL A 285 -3.52 32.79 0.90
C VAL A 285 -4.50 33.93 0.67
N ALA A 286 -4.33 34.67 -0.43
CA ALA A 286 -5.29 35.63 -0.91
C ALA A 286 -6.47 34.89 -1.54
N LEU A 287 -7.66 35.06 -0.97
CA LEU A 287 -8.86 34.34 -1.39
C LEU A 287 -9.42 34.91 -2.69
N THR A 288 -9.89 34.03 -3.58
CA THR A 288 -10.58 34.46 -4.81
C THR A 288 -11.90 35.19 -4.51
N THR A 289 -12.47 34.95 -3.32
CA THR A 289 -13.71 35.58 -2.81
C THR A 289 -13.46 36.94 -2.16
N GLY A 290 -12.19 37.38 -2.05
CA GLY A 290 -11.79 38.60 -1.35
C GLY A 290 -11.31 38.34 0.09
N GLY A 291 -10.33 39.13 0.53
CA GLY A 291 -9.66 38.95 1.81
C GLY A 291 -8.63 37.81 1.84
N GLU A 292 -8.30 37.35 3.04
CA GLU A 292 -7.22 36.40 3.26
C GLU A 292 -7.65 35.19 4.09
N ALA A 293 -7.04 34.05 3.83
CA ALA A 293 -7.01 32.91 4.74
C ALA A 293 -5.60 32.69 5.26
N LEU A 294 -5.46 32.55 6.57
CA LEU A 294 -4.25 32.03 7.19
C LEU A 294 -4.44 30.53 7.45
N LEU A 295 -3.67 29.73 6.74
CA LEU A 295 -3.70 28.27 6.83
C LEU A 295 -2.62 27.82 7.80
N LEU A 296 -3.01 27.02 8.78
CA LEU A 296 -2.16 26.53 9.86
C LEU A 296 -2.14 24.99 9.83
N ALA A 297 -0.95 24.43 9.96
CA ALA A 297 -0.68 23.00 9.88
C ALA A 297 -0.44 22.42 11.29
N ASP A 298 -1.52 22.02 11.97
CA ASP A 298 -1.46 21.41 13.30
C ASP A 298 -1.49 19.88 13.25
N SER A 299 -2.22 19.33 12.28
CA SER A 299 -2.43 17.89 12.09
C SER A 299 -1.50 17.25 11.04
N MET A 300 -0.56 18.03 10.50
CA MET A 300 0.42 17.57 9.52
C MET A 300 1.84 17.96 9.91
N ALA A 301 2.80 17.09 9.64
CA ALA A 301 4.20 17.39 9.86
C ALA A 301 4.69 18.45 8.85
N VAL A 302 5.69 19.24 9.22
CA VAL A 302 6.33 20.23 8.33
C VAL A 302 6.74 19.65 6.96
N PRO A 303 7.26 18.41 6.85
CA PRO A 303 7.55 17.77 5.57
C PRO A 303 6.31 17.53 4.71
N ASP A 304 5.17 17.16 5.29
CA ASP A 304 3.90 17.03 4.56
C ASP A 304 3.42 18.38 4.06
N PHE A 305 3.54 19.41 4.90
CA PHE A 305 3.22 20.78 4.50
C PHE A 305 4.12 21.25 3.35
N LYS A 306 5.44 20.96 3.39
CA LYS A 306 6.35 21.20 2.25
C LYS A 306 5.92 20.43 1.01
N GLY A 307 5.50 19.18 1.17
CA GLY A 307 4.93 18.36 0.09
C GLY A 307 3.69 19.00 -0.53
N MET A 308 2.77 19.51 0.28
CA MET A 308 1.60 20.27 -0.17
C MET A 308 2.03 21.53 -0.93
N MET A 309 2.94 22.33 -0.37
CA MET A 309 3.43 23.56 -1.01
C MET A 309 4.15 23.29 -2.34
N SER A 310 4.79 22.12 -2.50
CA SER A 310 5.42 21.75 -3.78
C SER A 310 4.41 21.50 -4.92
N ARG A 311 3.13 21.30 -4.60
CA ARG A 311 2.04 21.13 -5.56
C ARG A 311 1.38 22.46 -5.96
N VAL A 312 1.80 23.58 -5.38
CA VAL A 312 1.34 24.91 -5.79
C VAL A 312 1.87 25.19 -7.19
N HIS A 313 0.97 25.24 -8.17
CA HIS A 313 1.28 25.57 -9.54
C HIS A 313 0.70 26.93 -9.90
N ASN A 314 1.48 27.76 -10.61
CA ASN A 314 1.09 29.14 -10.95
C ASN A 314 0.72 30.02 -9.75
N GLY A 315 1.23 29.69 -8.56
CA GLY A 315 0.94 30.43 -7.32
C GLY A 315 -0.44 30.13 -6.72
N GLU A 316 -1.26 29.25 -7.31
CA GLU A 316 -2.56 28.89 -6.75
C GLU A 316 -2.46 27.67 -5.83
N LEU A 317 -3.08 27.80 -4.64
CA LEU A 317 -3.27 26.71 -3.69
C LEU A 317 -4.74 26.28 -3.67
N THR A 318 -4.96 24.97 -3.68
CA THR A 318 -6.25 24.36 -3.34
C THR A 318 -6.04 23.47 -2.12
N ALA A 319 -6.83 23.66 -1.07
CA ALA A 319 -6.73 22.90 0.17
C ALA A 319 -8.08 22.75 0.87
N THR A 320 -8.12 21.96 1.95
CA THR A 320 -9.25 21.89 2.87
C THR A 320 -8.81 22.16 4.29
N GLY A 321 -9.67 22.82 5.06
CA GLY A 321 -9.38 23.07 6.45
C GLY A 321 -10.63 23.32 7.28
N LYS A 322 -10.45 23.18 8.58
CA LYS A 322 -11.44 23.50 9.60
C LYS A 322 -11.25 24.95 10.04
N VAL A 323 -12.30 25.75 9.98
CA VAL A 323 -12.27 27.13 10.45
C VAL A 323 -12.12 27.16 11.96
N ILE A 324 -11.28 28.05 12.46
CA ILE A 324 -11.10 28.30 13.89
C ILE A 324 -11.31 29.78 14.19
N ASP A 325 -11.67 30.05 15.43
CA ASP A 325 -11.87 31.38 15.99
C ASP A 325 -10.54 32.02 16.37
N ALA A 326 -9.65 31.28 17.02
CA ALA A 326 -8.34 31.75 17.44
C ALA A 326 -7.34 30.60 17.62
N VAL A 327 -6.05 30.92 17.53
CA VAL A 327 -4.98 29.99 17.93
C VAL A 327 -4.98 29.82 19.45
N THR A 328 -5.16 28.58 19.91
CA THR A 328 -5.23 28.25 21.35
C THR A 328 -3.85 28.24 22.01
N THR A 329 -3.82 28.38 23.34
CA THR A 329 -2.57 28.31 24.12
C THR A 329 -1.81 27.00 23.89
N ASP A 330 -2.54 25.87 23.75
CA ASP A 330 -1.93 24.58 23.46
C ASP A 330 -1.31 24.55 22.05
N GLN A 331 -1.97 25.14 21.06
CA GLN A 331 -1.41 25.22 19.71
C GLN A 331 -0.14 26.10 19.67
N ARG A 332 -0.11 27.20 20.44
CA ARG A 332 1.13 28.00 20.60
C ARG A 332 2.22 27.19 21.30
N LYS A 333 1.88 26.46 22.36
CA LYS A 333 2.83 25.67 23.14
C LYS A 333 3.43 24.50 22.37
N TYR A 334 2.59 23.74 21.64
CA TYR A 334 3.00 22.48 21.01
C TYR A 334 3.39 22.61 19.54
N TYR A 335 2.81 23.58 18.82
CA TYR A 335 3.10 23.80 17.39
C TYR A 335 3.82 25.12 17.10
N GLY A 336 4.00 25.97 18.12
CA GLY A 336 4.70 27.25 17.96
C GLY A 336 3.94 28.28 17.12
N PHE A 337 2.63 28.08 16.90
CA PHE A 337 1.84 28.99 16.08
C PHE A 337 1.93 30.43 16.59
N ASP A 338 2.34 31.32 15.69
CA ASP A 338 2.47 32.73 15.96
C ASP A 338 1.87 33.49 14.76
N GLU A 339 0.69 34.08 14.97
CA GLU A 339 -0.02 34.84 13.94
C GLU A 339 0.73 36.12 13.56
N ASP A 340 1.54 36.67 14.48
CA ASP A 340 2.34 37.88 14.28
C ASP A 340 3.54 37.63 13.35
N ALA A 341 3.85 36.36 13.05
CA ALA A 341 4.83 35.99 12.03
C ALA A 341 4.36 36.31 10.60
N PHE A 342 3.12 36.75 10.44
CA PHE A 342 2.54 37.15 9.17
C PHE A 342 2.12 38.62 9.14
N SER A 343 1.83 39.15 7.94
CA SER A 343 1.33 40.53 7.80
C SER A 343 0.05 40.74 8.60
N ALA A 344 -0.23 41.98 9.00
CA ALA A 344 -1.50 42.32 9.66
C ALA A 344 -2.70 41.98 8.75
N PRO A 345 -3.86 41.58 9.32
CA PRO A 345 -5.07 41.32 8.53
C PRO A 345 -5.46 42.53 7.67
N PRO A 346 -5.81 42.34 6.39
CA PRO A 346 -6.26 43.42 5.53
C PRO A 346 -7.62 43.95 6.00
N ALA A 347 -8.01 45.14 5.54
CA ALA A 347 -9.31 45.74 5.89
C ALA A 347 -10.51 44.87 5.48
N THR A 348 -10.34 44.04 4.45
CA THR A 348 -11.31 43.03 3.99
C THR A 348 -11.41 41.82 4.93
N GLY A 349 -10.52 41.71 5.91
CA GLY A 349 -10.45 40.71 6.97
C GLY A 349 -9.69 39.42 6.61
N ARG A 350 -9.52 38.58 7.62
CA ARG A 350 -8.79 37.31 7.57
C ARG A 350 -9.56 36.22 8.30
N VAL A 351 -9.56 35.01 7.74
CA VAL A 351 -10.09 33.80 8.38
C VAL A 351 -8.94 32.83 8.70
N LEU A 352 -9.01 32.18 9.86
CA LEU A 352 -8.04 31.18 10.30
C LEU A 352 -8.55 29.77 9.99
N LEU A 353 -7.71 28.92 9.41
CA LEU A 353 -8.05 27.52 9.17
C LEU A 353 -6.94 26.57 9.59
N LEU A 354 -7.33 25.48 10.24
CA LEU A 354 -6.49 24.31 10.46
C LEU A 354 -6.60 23.38 9.26
N LEU A 355 -5.47 23.08 8.62
CA LEU A 355 -5.41 22.17 7.49
C LEU A 355 -5.76 20.76 7.94
N SER A 356 -6.72 20.12 7.26
CA SER A 356 -7.18 18.77 7.60
C SER A 356 -6.51 17.67 6.79
N GLN A 357 -6.12 17.96 5.54
CA GLN A 357 -5.25 17.15 4.65
C GLN A 357 -5.16 17.84 3.26
N PRO A 358 -4.06 17.63 2.50
CA PRO A 358 -3.85 18.22 1.18
C PRO A 358 -4.63 17.56 0.04
#